data_AF-A0AAW5UZ13-F1
#
_entry.id   AF-A0AAW5UZ13-F1
#
_cell.length_a   1.000
_cell.length_b   1.000
_cell.length_c   1.000
_cell.angle_alpha   90.00
_cell.angle_beta   90.00
_cell.angle_gamma   90.00
#
_symmetry.space_group_name_H-M   'P 1'
#
loop_
_entity.id
_entity.type
_entity.pdbx_description
1 polymer ?
#
loop_
_entity_poly.entity_id
_entity_poly.type
_entity_poly.pdbx_seq_one_letter_code
_entity_poly.pdbx_strand_id
1 'polypeptide(L)'
;MEQADDVLKPYYKTIRSLLNLRNEKDILHIFREENMECVWYSHDNWNGGIDYYHLQINVSPFLYDKINQEDVQKKSYRRESILEDLQPLYKVGFM
;
A
#
# COMPACT_ATOMS: atom_id res chain seq x y z
N MET A 1 21.94 16.42 14.50
CA MET A 1 20.49 16.28 14.30
C MET A 1 20.06 15.17 15.23
N GLU A 2 19.28 15.46 16.26
CA GLU A 2 18.68 14.40 17.08
C GLU A 2 17.83 13.53 16.16
N GLN A 3 18.08 12.23 16.17
CA GLN A 3 17.23 11.28 15.46
C GLN A 3 15.90 11.30 16.21
N ALA A 4 14.86 11.87 15.58
CA ALA A 4 13.51 11.80 16.14
C ALA A 4 13.18 10.33 16.35
N ASP A 5 12.87 9.95 17.59
CA ASP A 5 12.48 8.58 17.89
C ASP A 5 11.29 8.18 17.01
N ASP A 6 11.31 6.94 16.53
CA ASP A 6 10.22 6.37 15.73
C ASP A 6 8.97 6.23 16.61
N VAL A 7 8.15 7.29 16.62
CA VAL A 7 6.89 7.37 17.39
C VAL A 7 5.86 6.34 16.95
N LEU A 8 5.98 5.79 15.72
CA LEU A 8 5.06 4.81 15.18
C LEU A 8 5.49 3.37 15.45
N LYS A 9 6.73 3.13 15.89
CA LYS A 9 7.27 1.80 16.21
C LYS A 9 6.37 0.92 17.08
N PRO A 10 5.70 1.43 18.14
CA PRO A 10 4.78 0.60 18.93
C PRO A 10 3.62 0.01 18.11
N TYR A 11 3.23 0.65 17.01
CA TYR A 11 2.11 0.24 16.16
C TYR A 11 2.49 -0.81 15.10
N TYR A 12 3.77 -1.05 14.85
CA TYR A 12 4.21 -2.00 13.81
C TYR A 12 3.71 -3.43 14.08
N LYS A 13 3.74 -3.85 15.35
CA LYS A 13 3.18 -5.13 15.79
C LYS A 13 1.68 -5.23 15.54
N THR A 14 0.95 -4.12 15.76
CA THR A 14 -0.49 -4.05 15.52
C THR A 14 -0.80 -4.20 14.03
N ILE A 15 -0.09 -3.46 13.16
CA ILE A 15 -0.23 -3.56 11.70
C ILE A 15 -0.01 -5.00 11.25
N ARG A 16 1.09 -5.63 11.68
CA ARG A 16 1.40 -7.01 11.33
C ARG A 16 0.34 -8.01 11.83
N SER A 17 -0.22 -7.78 13.02
CA SER A 17 -1.28 -8.63 13.57
C SER A 17 -2.57 -8.50 12.77
N LEU A 18 -2.93 -7.29 12.34
CA LEU A 18 -4.10 -7.05 11.49
C LEU A 18 -3.96 -7.71 10.11
N LEU A 19 -2.77 -7.64 9.50
CA LEU A 19 -2.48 -8.32 8.23
C LEU A 19 -2.57 -9.84 8.36
N ASN A 20 -2.06 -10.41 9.46
CA ASN A 20 -2.20 -11.82 9.77
C ASN A 20 -3.68 -12.24 9.86
N LEU A 21 -4.50 -11.46 10.58
CA LEU A 21 -5.93 -11.74 10.74
C LEU A 21 -6.71 -11.68 9.42
N ARG A 22 -6.29 -10.82 8.49
CA ARG A 22 -6.86 -10.73 7.14
C ARG A 22 -6.36 -11.82 6.18
N ASN A 23 -5.49 -12.73 6.67
CA ASN A 23 -4.87 -13.78 5.87
C ASN A 23 -4.04 -13.25 4.68
N GLU A 24 -3.51 -12.03 4.80
CA GLU A 24 -2.67 -11.34 3.80
C GLU A 24 -1.22 -11.84 3.89
N LYS A 25 -1.04 -13.17 3.82
CA LYS A 25 0.25 -13.84 4.10
C LYS A 25 1.35 -13.42 3.13
N ASP A 26 0.98 -13.11 1.90
CA ASP A 26 1.91 -12.79 0.83
C ASP A 26 2.65 -11.47 1.09
N ILE A 27 2.09 -10.55 1.87
CA ILE A 27 2.73 -9.27 2.16
C ILE A 27 3.38 -9.20 3.54
N LEU A 28 3.13 -10.17 4.44
CA LEU A 28 3.69 -10.15 5.80
C LEU A 28 5.22 -10.15 5.85
N HIS A 29 5.87 -10.69 4.82
CA HIS A 29 7.33 -10.70 4.74
C HIS A 29 7.91 -9.30 4.48
N ILE A 30 7.10 -8.37 3.98
CA ILE A 30 7.43 -6.96 3.75
C ILE A 30 7.27 -6.15 5.04
N PHE A 31 6.16 -6.36 5.76
CA PHE A 31 5.81 -5.63 7.00
C PHE A 31 6.57 -6.17 8.22
N ARG A 32 7.90 -5.99 8.21
CA ARG A 32 8.80 -6.28 9.33
C ARG A 32 9.38 -4.97 9.88
N GLU A 33 9.71 -4.94 11.16
CA GLU A 33 10.21 -3.72 11.81
C GLU A 33 11.48 -3.20 11.11
N GLU A 34 12.36 -4.07 10.64
CA GLU A 34 13.57 -3.68 9.90
C GLU A 34 13.31 -3.00 8.55
N ASN A 35 12.10 -3.16 8.00
CA ASN A 35 11.68 -2.58 6.73
C ASN A 35 10.77 -1.36 6.93
N MET A 36 10.44 -0.99 8.16
CA MET A 36 9.50 0.08 8.44
C MET A 36 10.22 1.27 9.04
N GLU A 37 9.90 2.46 8.55
CA GLU A 37 10.50 3.71 9.00
C GLU A 37 9.43 4.78 9.14
N CYS A 38 9.46 5.52 10.26
CA CYS A 38 8.65 6.69 10.47
C CYS A 38 9.48 7.94 10.23
N VAL A 39 9.09 8.74 9.24
CA VAL A 39 9.75 10.01 8.91
C VAL A 39 8.83 11.16 9.28
N TRP A 40 9.20 11.92 10.31
CA TRP A 40 8.57 13.19 10.61
C TRP A 40 8.95 14.20 9.52
N TYR A 41 7.95 14.79 8.84
CA TYR A 41 8.20 15.64 7.69
C TYR A 41 7.65 17.06 7.81
N SER A 42 6.75 17.32 8.77
CA SER A 42 6.20 18.66 8.98
C SER A 42 5.64 18.82 10.38
N HIS A 43 5.64 20.07 10.85
CA HIS A 43 4.95 20.50 12.06
C HIS A 43 4.14 21.75 11.74
N ASP A 44 2.85 21.75 12.09
CA ASP A 44 1.97 22.91 12.01
C ASP A 44 1.70 23.44 13.41
N ASN A 45 2.00 24.71 13.66
CA ASN A 45 1.87 25.36 14.98
C ASN A 45 0.42 25.74 15.35
N TRP A 46 -0.57 25.39 14.53
CA TRP A 46 -1.97 25.71 14.79
C TRP A 46 -2.55 24.90 15.97
N ASN A 47 -3.29 25.56 16.87
CA ASN A 47 -4.08 24.95 17.97
C ASN A 47 -3.38 23.87 18.82
N GLY A 48 -2.10 24.06 19.17
CA GLY A 48 -1.36 23.14 20.04
C GLY A 48 -0.40 22.21 19.31
N GLY A 49 -0.22 22.39 18.00
CA GLY A 49 0.77 21.65 17.23
C GLY A 49 0.17 20.40 16.58
N ILE A 50 0.36 20.25 15.27
CA ILE A 50 0.05 19.02 14.54
C ILE A 50 1.35 18.53 13.89
N ASP A 51 1.79 17.35 14.30
CA ASP A 51 2.93 16.66 13.70
C ASP A 51 2.48 15.73 12.57
N TYR A 52 3.22 15.77 11.46
CA TYR A 52 2.94 14.96 10.29
C TYR A 52 4.06 13.97 10.04
N TYR A 53 3.69 12.69 9.90
CA TYR A 53 4.61 11.58 9.73
C TYR A 53 4.31 10.81 8.44
N HIS A 54 5.36 10.38 7.74
CA HIS A 54 5.27 9.36 6.71
C HIS A 54 5.66 8.01 7.32
N LEU A 55 4.76 7.04 7.19
CA LEU A 55 5.12 5.64 7.39
C LEU A 55 5.64 5.08 6.07
N GLN A 56 6.92 4.74 6.03
CA GLN A 56 7.59 4.17 4.87
C GLN A 56 7.82 2.67 5.08
N ILE A 57 7.69 1.91 4.00
CA ILE A 57 7.94 0.48 3.97
C ILE A 57 8.98 0.23 2.88
N ASN A 58 10.19 -0.06 3.31
CA ASN A 58 11.35 -0.26 2.48
C ASN A 58 11.39 -1.71 1.99
N VAL A 59 11.49 -1.89 0.68
CA VAL A 59 11.62 -3.20 0.02
C VAL A 59 12.77 -3.16 -0.97
N SER A 60 13.30 -4.32 -1.33
CA SER A 60 14.29 -4.38 -2.41
C SER A 60 13.66 -3.93 -3.74
N PRO A 61 14.44 -3.31 -4.65
CA PRO A 61 13.93 -2.91 -5.96
C PRO A 61 13.29 -4.07 -6.75
N PHE A 62 13.85 -5.28 -6.65
CA PHE A 62 13.30 -6.48 -7.28
C PHE A 62 11.89 -6.82 -6.77
N LEU A 63 11.67 -6.67 -5.46
CA LEU A 63 10.37 -6.93 -4.85
C LEU A 63 9.37 -5.83 -5.21
N TYR A 64 9.82 -4.56 -5.23
CA TYR A 64 9.02 -3.43 -5.70
C TYR A 64 8.53 -3.63 -7.14
N ASP A 65 9.41 -4.03 -8.05
CA ASP A 65 9.07 -4.31 -9.44
C ASP A 65 8.04 -5.44 -9.55
N LYS A 66 8.20 -6.50 -8.75
CA LYS A 66 7.24 -7.61 -8.70
C LYS A 66 5.85 -7.15 -8.24
N ILE A 67 5.78 -6.37 -7.15
CA ILE A 67 4.52 -5.82 -6.64
C ILE A 67 3.85 -4.93 -7.70
N ASN A 68 4.62 -4.07 -8.36
CA ASN A 68 4.10 -3.19 -9.40
C ASN A 68 3.61 -3.95 -10.64
N GLN A 69 4.32 -5.00 -11.05
CA GLN A 69 3.88 -5.85 -12.17
C GLN A 69 2.56 -6.57 -11.85
N GLU A 70 2.40 -7.07 -10.63
CA GLU A 70 1.13 -7.68 -10.18
C GLU A 70 -0.03 -6.68 -10.20
N ASP A 71 0.20 -5.43 -9.80
CA ASP A 71 -0.82 -4.38 -9.81
C ASP A 71 -1.20 -3.93 -11.23
N VAL A 72 -0.22 -3.87 -12.14
CA VAL A 72 -0.46 -3.62 -13.58
C VAL A 72 -1.25 -4.77 -14.20
N GLN A 73 -0.91 -6.02 -13.90
CA GLN A 73 -1.64 -7.20 -14.41
C GLN A 73 -3.08 -7.23 -13.89
N LYS A 74 -3.31 -7.00 -12.60
CA LYS A 74 -4.68 -6.91 -12.03
C LYS A 74 -5.53 -5.82 -12.68
N LYS A 75 -4.94 -4.67 -13.02
CA LYS A 75 -5.62 -3.60 -13.77
C LYS A 75 -5.92 -3.98 -15.22
N SER A 76 -5.06 -4.80 -15.85
CA SER A 76 -5.29 -5.34 -17.21
C SER A 76 -6.47 -6.32 -17.23
N TYR A 77 -6.48 -7.32 -16.34
CA TYR A 77 -7.56 -8.31 -16.26
C TYR A 77 -8.93 -7.67 -15.96
N ARG A 78 -8.96 -6.62 -15.12
CA ARG A 78 -10.19 -5.88 -14.86
C ARG A 78 -10.72 -5.13 -16.09
N ARG A 79 -9.84 -4.71 -17.01
CA ARG A 79 -10.25 -4.05 -18.26
C ARG A 79 -10.75 -5.07 -19.30
N GLU A 80 -10.09 -6.21 -19.42
CA GLU A 80 -10.50 -7.27 -20.35
C GLU A 80 -11.86 -7.87 -19.97
N SER A 81 -12.09 -8.14 -18.68
CA SER A 81 -13.40 -8.60 -18.17
C SER A 81 -14.53 -7.59 -18.44
N ILE A 82 -14.30 -6.30 -18.22
CA ILE A 82 -15.27 -5.25 -18.57
C ILE A 82 -15.55 -5.24 -20.07
N LEU A 83 -14.53 -5.44 -20.91
CA LEU A 83 -14.72 -5.48 -22.36
C LEU A 83 -15.49 -6.72 -22.82
N GLU A 84 -15.25 -7.89 -22.24
CA GLU A 84 -16.01 -9.13 -22.48
C GLU A 84 -17.48 -9.00 -22.06
N ASP A 85 -17.76 -8.40 -20.89
CA ASP A 85 -19.13 -8.15 -20.40
C ASP A 85 -19.90 -7.15 -21.27
N LEU A 86 -19.18 -6.27 -21.99
CA LEU A 86 -19.78 -5.31 -22.92
C LEU A 86 -20.00 -5.88 -24.33
N GLN A 87 -19.36 -6.98 -24.71
CA GLN A 87 -19.51 -7.57 -26.05
C GLN A 87 -20.96 -7.98 -26.43
N PRO A 88 -21.82 -8.47 -25.51
CA PRO A 88 -23.21 -8.77 -25.83
C PRO A 88 -24.04 -7.52 -26.15
N LEU A 89 -23.71 -6.37 -25.57
CA LEU A 89 -24.48 -5.13 -25.71
C LEU A 89 -24.28 -4.44 -27.07
N TYR A 90 -23.11 -4.60 -27.68
CA TYR A 90 -22.81 -4.01 -29.00
C TYR A 90 -23.39 -4.81 -30.18
N LYS A 91 -23.92 -6.04 -29.96
CA LYS A 91 -24.56 -6.85 -31.02
C LYS A 91 -26.04 -6.56 -31.24
N VAL A 92 -26.68 -5.74 -30.40
CA VAL A 92 -28.13 -5.44 -30.51
C VAL A 92 -28.39 -4.09 -31.21
N GLY A 93 -27.35 -3.45 -31.75
CA GLY A 93 -27.41 -2.05 -32.18
C GLY A 93 -27.23 -1.78 -33.68
N PHE A 94 -27.44 -2.74 -34.58
CA PHE A 94 -27.60 -2.45 -36.02
C PHE A 94 -28.38 -3.58 -36.70
N MET A 95 -29.70 -3.43 -36.76
CA MET A 95 -30.56 -4.07 -37.76
C MET A 95 -31.51 -3.02 -38.31
#